data_AF-A0A961M6U0-F1
#
_entry.id   AF-A0A961M6U0-F1
#
_cell.length_a   1.000
_cell.length_b   1.000
_cell.length_c   1.000
_cell.angle_alpha   90.00
_cell.angle_beta   90.00
_cell.angle_gamma   90.00
#
_symmetry.space_group_name_H-M   'P 1'
#
loop_
_entity.id
_entity.type
_entity.pdbx_description
1 polymer ?
#
loop_
_entity_poly.entity_id
_entity_poly.type
_entity_poly.pdbx_seq_one_letter_code
_entity_poly.pdbx_strand_id
1 'polypeptide(L)'
;RRRMIDFSGQNAVRVMLAAILGRLLPGVGIWIANTLVSMLAASLSRKDEYEADEYAAALLTKAGIGTAAQKSLLTKLDHLTGMRGAPPVWLASHPPSVERVRAIETLESRWGTTP
;
A
#
# COMPACT_ATOMS: atom_id res chain seq x y z
N ARG A 1 6.62 9.36 14.43
CA ARG A 1 6.54 8.44 15.59
C ARG A 1 5.75 7.16 15.27
N ARG A 2 4.58 7.19 14.63
CA ARG A 2 3.83 5.98 14.20
C ARG A 2 4.65 5.00 13.34
N ARG A 3 5.35 5.47 12.30
CA ARG A 3 6.20 4.62 11.43
C ARG A 3 7.27 3.77 12.16
N MET A 4 7.81 4.23 13.29
CA MET A 4 8.76 3.42 14.08
C MET A 4 8.07 2.26 14.80
N ILE A 5 6.80 2.44 15.19
CA ILE A 5 5.99 1.40 15.84
C ILE A 5 5.64 0.31 14.82
N ASP A 6 5.29 0.68 13.59
CA ASP A 6 4.99 -0.27 12.52
C ASP A 6 6.23 -1.07 12.09
N PHE A 7 7.40 -0.40 11.98
CA PHE A 7 8.66 -1.08 11.67
C PHE A 7 9.11 -2.04 12.78
N SER A 8 8.99 -1.63 14.04
CA SER A 8 9.31 -2.49 15.19
C SER A 8 8.33 -3.66 15.30
N GLY A 9 7.04 -3.41 15.02
CA GLY A 9 5.98 -4.43 14.99
C GLY A 9 6.20 -5.48 13.90
N GLN A 10 6.53 -5.06 12.68
CA GLN A 10 6.84 -5.99 11.57
C GLN A 10 8.05 -6.87 11.88
N ASN A 11 9.12 -6.30 12.46
CA ASN A 11 10.30 -7.07 12.85
C ASN A 11 10.01 -8.00 14.05
N ALA A 12 9.22 -7.56 15.03
CA ALA A 12 8.82 -8.40 16.15
C ALA A 12 8.00 -9.61 15.69
N VAL A 13 7.02 -9.41 14.80
CA VAL A 13 6.23 -10.50 14.19
C VAL A 13 7.13 -11.46 13.42
N ARG A 14 8.10 -10.94 12.66
CA ARG A 14 9.07 -11.77 11.92
C ARG A 14 9.91 -12.65 12.83
N VAL A 15 10.47 -12.08 13.90
CA VAL A 15 11.29 -12.81 14.87
C VAL A 15 10.47 -13.88 15.58
N MET A 16 9.24 -13.54 16.00
CA MET A 16 8.33 -14.49 16.66
C MET A 16 7.95 -15.65 15.73
N LEU A 17 7.54 -15.37 14.48
CA LEU A 17 7.17 -16.39 13.51
C LEU A 17 8.36 -17.31 13.17
N ALA A 18 9.55 -16.74 12.98
CA ALA A 18 10.75 -17.52 12.71
C ALA A 18 11.14 -18.42 13.89
N ALA A 19 11.00 -17.93 15.13
CA ALA A 19 11.30 -18.70 16.34
C ALA A 19 10.32 -19.87 16.54
N ILE A 20 9.02 -19.65 16.35
CA ILE A 20 7.99 -20.67 16.51
C ILE A 20 8.08 -21.70 15.38
N LEU A 21 8.06 -21.24 14.12
CA LEU A 21 8.04 -22.13 12.95
C LEU A 21 9.37 -22.85 12.75
N GLY A 22 10.50 -22.22 13.05
CA GLY A 22 11.81 -22.86 13.00
C GLY A 22 11.97 -23.98 14.03
N ARG A 23 11.27 -23.89 15.18
CA ARG A 23 11.24 -24.96 16.19
C ARG A 23 10.32 -26.12 15.82
N LEU A 24 9.18 -25.84 15.19
CA LEU A 24 8.19 -26.85 14.82
C LEU A 24 8.53 -27.56 13.49
N LEU A 25 9.16 -26.85 12.55
CA LEU A 25 9.49 -27.34 11.21
C LEU A 25 10.93 -26.93 10.85
N PRO A 26 11.95 -27.71 11.26
CA PRO A 26 13.35 -27.40 10.97
C PRO A 26 13.59 -27.30 9.45
N GLY A 27 14.31 -26.27 9.01
CA GLY A 27 14.59 -26.00 7.59
C GLY A 27 13.43 -25.33 6.84
N VAL A 28 12.24 -25.94 6.83
CA VAL A 28 11.07 -25.45 6.05
C VAL A 28 10.34 -24.30 6.75
N GLY A 29 10.33 -24.28 8.08
CA GLY A 29 9.61 -23.28 8.88
C GLY A 29 10.11 -21.85 8.67
N ILE A 30 11.39 -21.66 8.39
CA ILE A 30 11.97 -20.34 8.07
C ILE A 30 11.45 -19.82 6.73
N TRP A 31 11.30 -20.70 5.73
CA TRP A 31 10.75 -20.34 4.44
C TRP A 31 9.30 -19.88 4.57
N ILE A 32 8.48 -20.65 5.29
CA ILE A 32 7.08 -20.32 5.57
C ILE A 32 6.98 -18.98 6.34
N ALA A 33 7.81 -18.80 7.37
CA ALA A 33 7.83 -17.57 8.15
C ALA A 33 8.13 -16.34 7.27
N ASN A 34 9.13 -16.44 6.38
CA ASN A 34 9.48 -15.36 5.48
C ASN A 34 8.34 -15.04 4.50
N THR A 35 7.69 -16.05 3.92
CA THR A 35 6.55 -15.84 3.02
C THR A 35 5.40 -15.11 3.73
N LEU A 36 5.04 -15.54 4.94
CA LEU A 36 3.96 -14.91 5.72
C LEU A 36 4.28 -13.46 6.07
N VAL A 37 5.53 -13.18 6.46
CA VAL A 37 5.99 -11.82 6.77
C VAL A 37 5.96 -10.93 5.53
N SER A 38 6.40 -11.44 4.37
CA SER A 38 6.32 -10.69 3.11
C SER A 38 4.88 -10.36 2.73
N MET A 39 3.95 -11.30 2.90
CA MET A 39 2.52 -11.05 2.66
C MET A 39 1.95 -10.01 3.62
N LEU A 40 2.29 -10.09 4.91
CA LEU A 40 1.87 -9.11 5.91
C LEU A 40 2.41 -7.71 5.59
N ALA A 41 3.71 -7.60 5.30
CA ALA A 41 4.33 -6.33 4.93
C ALA A 41 3.67 -5.72 3.69
N ALA A 42 3.41 -6.53 2.66
CA ALA A 42 2.70 -6.08 1.47
C ALA A 42 1.27 -5.60 1.78
N SER A 43 0.56 -6.28 2.68
CA SER A 43 -0.79 -5.87 3.09
C SER A 43 -0.81 -4.53 3.84
N LEU A 44 0.15 -4.33 4.75
CA LEU A 44 0.30 -3.08 5.50
C LEU A 44 0.70 -1.92 4.58
N SER A 45 1.64 -2.17 3.66
CA SER A 45 2.04 -1.18 2.65
C SER A 45 0.85 -0.72 1.80
N ARG A 46 -0.02 -1.64 1.37
CA ARG A 46 -1.24 -1.27 0.63
C ARG A 46 -2.18 -0.39 1.45
N LYS A 47 -2.35 -0.69 2.74
CA LYS A 47 -3.18 0.13 3.63
C LYS A 47 -2.62 1.55 3.79
N ASP A 48 -1.31 1.68 3.94
CA ASP A 48 -0.64 2.98 4.05
C ASP A 48 -0.84 3.83 2.79
N GLU A 49 -0.83 3.22 1.60
CA GLU A 49 -1.13 3.91 0.33
C GLU A 49 -2.56 4.45 0.28
N TYR A 50 -3.55 3.65 0.70
CA TYR A 50 -4.94 4.09 0.75
C TYR A 50 -5.16 5.20 1.78
N GLU A 51 -4.51 5.13 2.95
CA GLU A 51 -4.57 6.21 3.94
C GLU A 51 -3.94 7.50 3.42
N ALA A 52 -2.83 7.41 2.67
CA ALA A 52 -2.20 8.55 2.03
C ALA A 52 -3.09 9.17 0.95
N ASP A 53 -3.75 8.35 0.12
CA ASP A 53 -4.69 8.82 -0.90
C ASP A 53 -5.91 9.50 -0.31
N GLU A 54 -6.51 8.93 0.74
CA GLU A 54 -7.65 9.53 1.44
C GLU A 54 -7.27 10.90 2.02
N TYR A 55 -6.09 10.98 2.64
CA TYR A 55 -5.57 12.25 3.17
C TYR A 55 -5.38 13.29 2.06
N ALA A 56 -4.75 12.92 0.94
CA ALA A 56 -4.54 13.81 -0.19
C ALA A 56 -5.88 14.27 -0.80
N ALA A 57 -6.83 13.36 -1.00
CA ALA A 57 -8.15 13.68 -1.54
C ALA A 57 -8.90 14.65 -0.62
N ALA A 58 -8.91 14.40 0.69
CA ALA A 58 -9.54 15.28 1.67
C ALA A 58 -8.90 16.67 1.69
N LEU A 59 -7.56 16.74 1.64
CA LEU A 59 -6.81 18.00 1.63
C LEU A 59 -7.10 18.83 0.36
N LEU A 60 -7.02 18.21 -0.81
CA LEU A 60 -7.25 18.87 -2.10
C LEU A 60 -8.69 19.36 -2.24
N THR A 61 -9.66 18.54 -1.83
CA THR A 61 -11.08 18.93 -1.79
C THR A 61 -11.30 20.10 -0.83
N LYS A 62 -10.74 20.03 0.39
CA LYS A 62 -10.87 21.13 1.38
C LYS A 62 -10.20 22.42 0.92
N ALA A 63 -9.17 22.33 0.08
CA ALA A 63 -8.51 23.48 -0.53
C ALA A 63 -9.23 24.04 -1.77
N GLY A 64 -10.35 23.44 -2.19
CA GLY A 64 -11.12 23.87 -3.37
C GLY A 64 -10.50 23.45 -4.72
N ILE A 65 -9.55 22.51 -4.71
CA ILE A 65 -8.87 22.01 -5.93
C ILE A 65 -9.62 20.81 -6.53
N GLY A 66 -10.25 19.98 -5.69
CA GLY A 66 -10.87 18.71 -6.11
C GLY A 66 -9.86 17.58 -6.35
N THR A 67 -10.34 16.39 -6.74
CA THR A 67 -9.48 15.19 -6.83
C THR A 67 -9.04 14.84 -8.26
N ALA A 68 -9.51 15.57 -9.28
CA ALA A 68 -9.23 15.28 -10.69
C ALA A 68 -7.73 15.17 -11.01
N ALA A 69 -6.92 16.09 -10.48
CA ALA A 69 -5.46 16.07 -10.68
C ALA A 69 -4.80 14.86 -10.00
N GLN A 70 -5.28 14.44 -8.83
CA GLN A 70 -4.79 13.25 -8.13
C GLN A 70 -5.07 11.97 -8.93
N LYS A 71 -6.31 11.82 -9.43
CA LYS A 71 -6.68 10.69 -10.31
C LYS A 71 -5.86 10.70 -11.60
N SER A 72 -5.68 11.87 -12.23
CA SER A 72 -4.86 12.03 -13.44
C SER A 72 -3.40 11.62 -13.22
N LEU A 73 -2.82 11.99 -12.08
CA LEU A 73 -1.46 11.59 -11.71
C LEU A 73 -1.32 10.08 -11.58
N LEU A 74 -2.22 9.42 -10.84
CA LEU A 74 -2.20 7.97 -10.64
C LEU A 74 -2.28 7.20 -11.95
N THR A 75 -3.19 7.61 -12.85
CA THR A 75 -3.32 7.02 -14.19
C THR A 75 -2.06 7.22 -15.03
N LYS A 76 -1.45 8.41 -15.00
CA LYS A 76 -0.21 8.68 -15.75
C LYS A 76 0.97 7.87 -15.23
N LEU A 77 1.08 7.69 -13.92
CA LEU A 77 2.13 6.87 -13.31
C LEU A 77 2.03 5.41 -13.77
N ASP A 78 0.82 4.87 -13.87
CA ASP A 78 0.58 3.52 -14.39
C ASP A 78 1.09 3.38 -15.84
N HIS A 79 0.71 4.32 -16.71
CA HIS A 79 1.18 4.33 -18.10
C HIS A 79 2.70 4.50 -18.24
N LEU A 80 3.31 5.44 -17.49
CA LEU A 80 4.75 5.71 -17.57
C LEU A 80 5.59 4.52 -17.12
N THR A 81 5.03 3.66 -16.26
CA THR A 81 5.72 2.53 -15.67
C THR A 81 5.51 1.25 -16.48
N GLY A 82 4.35 1.10 -17.13
CA GLY A 82 4.11 0.04 -18.11
C GLY A 82 4.91 0.17 -19.42
N MET A 83 5.33 1.38 -19.81
CA MET A 83 6.04 1.63 -21.09
C MET A 83 7.56 1.35 -21.08
N ARG A 84 8.19 1.10 -19.92
CA ARG A 84 9.67 1.04 -19.79
C ARG A 84 10.26 -0.36 -19.61
N GLY A 85 9.52 -1.43 -19.90
CA GLY A 85 9.91 -2.80 -19.53
C GLY A 85 9.43 -3.11 -18.10
N ALA A 86 10.15 -3.93 -17.33
CA ALA A 86 9.70 -4.33 -16.00
C ALA A 86 9.34 -3.10 -15.13
N PRO A 87 8.13 -3.06 -14.53
CA PRO A 87 7.74 -1.93 -13.70
C PRO A 87 8.75 -1.75 -12.56
N PRO A 88 9.00 -0.50 -12.12
CA PRO A 88 9.87 -0.24 -10.98
C PRO A 88 9.52 -1.13 -9.79
N VAL A 89 10.52 -1.74 -9.15
CA VAL A 89 10.33 -2.72 -8.06
C VAL A 89 9.43 -2.18 -6.94
N TRP A 90 9.42 -0.87 -6.69
CA TRP A 90 8.52 -0.28 -5.71
C TRP A 90 7.05 -0.34 -6.12
N LEU A 91 6.69 -0.27 -7.42
CA LEU A 91 5.29 -0.40 -7.85
C LEU A 91 4.71 -1.80 -7.65
N ALA A 92 5.55 -2.85 -7.63
CA ALA A 92 5.11 -4.19 -7.27
C ALA A 92 4.62 -4.29 -5.81
N SER A 93 5.04 -3.34 -4.95
CA SER A 93 4.65 -3.28 -3.54
C SER A 93 3.39 -2.42 -3.29
N HIS A 94 2.85 -1.76 -4.31
CA HIS A 94 1.71 -0.84 -4.20
C HIS A 94 0.45 -1.43 -4.87
N PRO A 95 -0.77 -1.01 -4.46
CA PRO A 95 -1.99 -1.39 -5.16
C PRO A 95 -2.00 -0.85 -6.59
N PRO A 96 -2.68 -1.53 -7.55
CA PRO A 96 -2.88 -1.01 -8.89
C PRO A 96 -3.52 0.39 -8.86
N SER A 97 -3.06 1.30 -9.74
CA SER A 97 -3.58 2.67 -9.80
C SER A 97 -5.09 2.73 -10.01
N VAL A 98 -5.67 1.78 -10.76
CA VAL A 98 -7.12 1.67 -11.00
C VAL A 98 -7.89 1.46 -9.69
N GLU A 99 -7.38 0.63 -8.77
CA GLU A 99 -8.03 0.40 -7.48
C GLU A 99 -7.98 1.63 -6.58
N ARG A 100 -6.83 2.34 -6.60
CA ARG A 100 -6.65 3.60 -5.88
C ARG A 100 -7.58 4.69 -6.40
N VAL A 101 -7.70 4.83 -7.72
CA VAL A 101 -8.65 5.76 -8.35
C VAL A 101 -10.08 5.45 -7.94
N ARG A 102 -10.49 4.17 -7.96
CA ARG A 102 -11.83 3.76 -7.52
C ARG A 102 -12.09 4.08 -6.04
N ALA A 103 -11.09 3.92 -5.18
CA ALA A 103 -11.20 4.30 -3.78
C ALA A 103 -11.43 5.82 -3.62
N ILE A 104 -10.73 6.65 -4.40
CA ILE A 104 -10.94 8.11 -4.44
C ILE A 104 -12.35 8.45 -4.94
N GLU A 105 -12.85 7.80 -5.99
CA GLU A 105 -14.22 8.00 -6.49
C GLU A 105 -15.30 7.64 -5.45
N THR A 106 -15.02 6.63 -4.62
CA THR A 106 -15.89 6.28 -3.49
C THR A 106 -15.93 7.39 -2.44
N LEU A 107 -14.78 8.04 -2.17
CA LEU A 107 -14.71 9.20 -1.27
C LEU A 107 -15.49 10.39 -1.83
N GLU A 108 -15.33 10.69 -3.12
CA GLU A 108 -16.08 11.76 -3.81
C GLU A 108 -17.59 11.55 -3.68
N SER A 109 -18.04 10.32 -3.95
CA SER A 109 -19.45 9.93 -3.82
C SER A 109 -19.96 10.10 -2.38
N ARG A 110 -19.14 9.71 -1.39
CA ARG A 110 -19.47 9.86 0.04
C ARG A 110 -19.58 11.33 0.47
N TRP A 111 -18.75 12.19 -0.09
CA TRP A 111 -18.71 13.62 0.26
C TRP A 111 -19.67 14.48 -0.58
N GLY A 112 -20.28 13.92 -1.63
CA GLY A 112 -21.14 14.68 -2.55
C GLY A 112 -20.35 15.71 -3.37
N THR A 113 -19.05 15.48 -3.57
CA THR A 113 -18.18 16.36 -4.35
C THR A 113 -18.13 15.85 -5.78
N THR A 114 -18.67 16.61 -6.73
CA THR A 114 -18.58 16.33 -8.16
C THR A 114 -17.10 16.44 -8.61
N PRO A 115 -16.64 15.58 -9.56
CA PRO A 115 -15.27 15.60 -10.05
C PRO A 115 -14.77 16.97 -10.55
#